data_AF-V4TEX2-F1
#
_entry.id   AF-V4TEX2-F1
#
_cell.length_a   1.000
_cell.length_b   1.000
_cell.length_c   1.000
_cell.angle_alpha   90.00
_cell.angle_beta   90.00
_cell.angle_gamma   90.00
#
_symmetry.space_group_name_H-M   'P 1'
#
loop_
_entity.id
_entity.type
_entity.pdbx_description
1 polymer ?
#
loop_
_entity_poly.entity_id
_entity_poly.type
_entity_poly.pdbx_seq_one_letter_code
_entity_poly.pdbx_strand_id
1 'polypeptide(L)'
;MIVVFGGLGAYGILFTKHRLNSKFPHETQIETSVQILVSFSCVEYFRRMRLSEYMDTIRGVIVSVQENESVCVSFVESMPSYADLTNWQDFSVLQKMEYIWYKDEVQTARILFYLRVIPTCIECVTAPIFRQVLVPTMFLYMGHPNKKVARASHSMFVGFISSGKDSDQDERVSLKEKLVFYYIERSLAEYPGTTPFKGMASGVVALVRHLPTGSPAIFYCINSFVVKANRLCGEQGESEPCKEIIELLLRLISLVDIQVLSNLMKLLAQLIMKLPKDGQNLVLNELFSLVVESDDVTRKPTLVSWLQSLSYLCSQDTSRVANSTEVGGDKNSVSAQATNSSDLHARL
;
A
#
# COMPACT_ATOMS: atom_id res chain seq x y z
N MET A 1 39.00 7.43 -7.45
CA MET A 1 37.55 7.23 -7.25
C MET A 1 37.05 7.85 -5.93
N ILE A 2 37.69 7.64 -4.78
CA ILE A 2 37.31 8.28 -3.49
C ILE A 2 37.47 9.83 -3.50
N VAL A 3 38.42 10.36 -4.26
CA VAL A 3 38.65 11.82 -4.37
C VAL A 3 37.57 12.54 -5.20
N VAL A 4 36.88 11.84 -6.11
CA VAL A 4 35.78 12.39 -6.92
C VAL A 4 34.46 12.44 -6.12
N PHE A 5 34.23 11.46 -5.24
CA PHE A 5 33.06 11.42 -4.36
C PHE A 5 33.15 12.40 -3.19
N GLY A 6 34.36 12.67 -2.66
CA GLY A 6 34.59 13.76 -1.72
C GLY A 6 34.29 15.13 -2.33
N GLY A 7 34.52 15.28 -3.64
CA GLY A 7 34.16 16.46 -4.41
C GLY A 7 32.65 16.70 -4.44
N LEU A 8 31.82 15.75 -4.88
CA LEU A 8 30.37 15.97 -5.01
C LEU A 8 29.64 16.24 -3.67
N GLY A 9 30.02 15.54 -2.59
CA GLY A 9 29.46 15.77 -1.26
C GLY A 9 29.93 17.09 -0.63
N ALA A 10 31.21 17.45 -0.83
CA ALA A 10 31.74 18.74 -0.40
C ALA A 10 31.20 19.90 -1.26
N TYR A 11 30.99 19.70 -2.56
CA TYR A 11 30.33 20.68 -3.42
C TYR A 11 28.90 20.90 -2.93
N GLY A 12 28.09 19.87 -2.68
CA GLY A 12 26.73 20.05 -2.14
C GLY A 12 26.68 20.86 -0.83
N ILE A 13 27.59 20.62 0.11
CA ILE A 13 27.64 21.29 1.43
C ILE A 13 28.30 22.69 1.37
N LEU A 14 29.32 22.87 0.53
CA LEU A 14 29.97 24.18 0.33
C LEU A 14 29.07 25.12 -0.51
N PHE A 15 28.30 24.55 -1.44
CA PHE A 15 27.36 25.28 -2.29
C PHE A 15 26.12 25.75 -1.52
N THR A 16 25.59 24.94 -0.59
CA THR A 16 24.47 25.36 0.28
C THR A 16 24.87 26.50 1.22
N LYS A 17 26.11 26.50 1.74
CA LYS A 17 26.62 27.60 2.58
C LYS A 17 26.91 28.90 1.83
N HIS A 18 27.24 28.86 0.54
CA HIS A 18 27.66 30.05 -0.21
C HIS A 18 26.68 30.55 -1.30
N ARG A 19 25.74 29.72 -1.81
CA ARG A 19 24.87 30.07 -2.95
C ARG A 19 23.37 30.10 -2.68
N LEU A 20 22.89 29.64 -1.52
CA LEU A 20 21.53 29.93 -1.04
C LEU A 20 21.44 31.32 -0.34
N ASN A 21 22.47 32.15 -0.48
CA ASN A 21 22.35 33.59 -0.22
C ASN A 21 21.67 34.24 -1.43
N SER A 22 20.75 35.17 -1.15
CA SER A 22 19.82 35.90 -2.01
C SER A 22 20.39 36.69 -3.22
N LYS A 23 21.56 36.31 -3.75
CA LYS A 23 22.30 37.04 -4.79
C LYS A 23 22.33 36.34 -6.16
N PHE A 24 21.66 35.19 -6.33
CA PHE A 24 21.60 34.48 -7.62
C PHE A 24 20.24 34.68 -8.31
N PRO A 25 20.18 34.67 -9.65
CA PRO A 25 18.92 34.64 -10.37
C PRO A 25 18.08 33.43 -9.95
N HIS A 26 16.78 33.65 -9.75
CA HIS A 26 15.82 32.64 -9.29
C HIS A 26 15.86 31.35 -10.14
N GLU A 27 16.04 31.48 -11.46
CA GLU A 27 16.14 30.39 -12.42
C GLU A 27 17.38 29.51 -12.21
N THR A 28 18.53 30.11 -11.87
CA THR A 28 19.77 29.37 -11.56
C THR A 28 19.66 28.63 -10.23
N GLN A 29 18.94 29.17 -9.25
CA GLN A 29 18.67 28.53 -7.97
C GLN A 29 17.79 27.29 -8.14
N ILE A 30 16.80 27.38 -9.03
CA ILE A 30 15.91 26.28 -9.42
C ILE A 30 16.66 25.10 -10.07
N GLU A 31 17.52 25.37 -11.06
CA GLU A 31 18.26 24.29 -11.74
C GLU A 31 19.24 23.60 -10.78
N THR A 32 19.89 24.40 -9.94
CA THR A 32 20.77 23.90 -8.88
C THR A 32 20.03 22.96 -7.93
N SER A 33 18.78 23.26 -7.57
CA SER A 33 17.96 22.43 -6.68
C SER A 33 17.80 21.01 -7.20
N VAL A 34 17.49 20.84 -8.49
CA VAL A 34 17.40 19.51 -9.12
C VAL A 34 18.75 18.80 -9.09
N GLN A 35 19.83 19.49 -9.48
CA GLN A 35 21.18 18.91 -9.50
C GLN A 35 21.63 18.43 -8.11
N ILE A 36 21.28 19.16 -7.05
CA ILE A 36 21.56 18.75 -5.66
C ILE A 36 20.82 17.45 -5.33
N LEU A 37 19.51 17.37 -5.60
CA LEU A 37 18.72 16.18 -5.31
C LEU A 37 19.21 14.96 -6.09
N VAL A 38 19.52 15.14 -7.38
CA VAL A 38 20.08 14.07 -8.23
C VAL A 38 21.43 13.61 -7.67
N SER A 39 22.31 14.54 -7.31
CA SER A 39 23.63 14.22 -6.73
C SER A 39 23.48 13.45 -5.41
N PHE A 40 22.52 13.86 -4.56
CA PHE A 40 22.23 13.19 -3.30
C PHE A 40 21.70 11.77 -3.52
N SER A 41 20.86 11.57 -4.54
CA SER A 41 20.39 10.24 -4.92
C SER A 41 21.54 9.28 -5.24
N CYS A 42 22.58 9.77 -5.93
CA CYS A 42 23.74 8.98 -6.35
C CYS A 42 24.65 8.58 -5.19
N VAL A 43 24.61 9.32 -4.07
CA VAL A 43 25.46 9.04 -2.90
C VAL A 43 24.69 8.43 -1.72
N GLU A 44 23.37 8.21 -1.85
CA GLU A 44 22.53 7.66 -0.77
C GLU A 44 23.04 6.30 -0.26
N TYR A 45 23.63 5.46 -1.13
CA TYR A 45 24.24 4.17 -0.71
C TYR A 45 25.37 4.35 0.31
N PHE A 46 26.18 5.38 0.15
CA PHE A 46 27.34 5.65 1.03
C PHE A 46 26.95 6.36 2.32
N ARG A 47 25.66 6.62 2.54
CA ARG A 47 25.15 7.35 3.69
C ARG A 47 25.25 6.50 4.98
N ARG A 48 26.46 6.45 5.54
CA ARG A 48 26.76 5.77 6.81
C ARG A 48 26.54 6.68 8.03
N MET A 49 26.51 8.01 7.83
CA MET A 49 26.31 8.99 8.91
C MET A 49 25.13 9.91 8.59
N ARG A 50 24.19 10.03 9.55
CA ARG A 50 23.04 10.94 9.48
C ARG A 50 23.49 12.35 9.86
N LEU A 51 24.11 13.05 8.91
CA LEU A 51 24.41 14.48 9.08
C LEU A 51 23.10 15.28 9.04
N SER A 52 22.90 16.16 10.02
CA SER A 52 21.74 17.08 10.07
C SER A 52 21.67 17.94 8.81
N GLU A 53 22.84 18.39 8.35
CA GLU A 53 23.04 19.23 7.18
C GLU A 53 22.49 18.60 5.89
N TYR A 54 22.54 17.28 5.78
CA TYR A 54 21.97 16.55 4.65
C TYR A 54 20.44 16.67 4.61
N MET A 55 19.79 16.45 5.76
CA MET A 55 18.34 16.54 5.86
C MET A 55 17.85 17.99 5.75
N ASP A 56 18.59 18.94 6.32
CA ASP A 56 18.31 20.38 6.20
C ASP A 56 18.42 20.83 4.74
N THR A 57 19.45 20.38 4.02
CA THR A 57 19.63 20.68 2.60
C THR A 57 18.47 20.14 1.77
N ILE A 58 18.10 18.86 1.97
CA ILE A 58 16.95 18.27 1.26
C ILE A 58 15.67 19.06 1.53
N ARG A 59 15.39 19.38 2.80
CA ARG A 59 14.21 20.19 3.15
C ARG A 59 14.23 21.56 2.50
N GLY A 60 15.36 22.26 2.53
CA GLY A 60 15.48 23.58 1.92
C GLY A 60 15.28 23.55 0.41
N VAL A 61 15.83 22.54 -0.26
CA VAL A 61 15.72 22.37 -1.72
C VAL A 61 14.30 21.94 -2.14
N ILE A 62 13.64 21.08 -1.36
CA ILE A 62 12.28 20.62 -1.64
C ILE A 62 11.28 21.78 -1.72
N VAL A 63 11.44 22.81 -0.88
CA VAL A 63 10.55 23.99 -0.91
C VAL A 63 10.58 24.63 -2.29
N SER A 64 11.77 24.83 -2.87
CA SER A 64 11.91 25.38 -4.22
C SER A 64 11.33 24.46 -5.31
N VAL A 65 11.33 23.13 -5.09
CA VAL A 65 10.72 22.15 -6.01
C VAL A 65 9.20 22.17 -5.92
N GLN A 66 8.63 22.36 -4.72
CA GLN A 66 7.19 22.45 -4.51
C GLN A 66 6.59 23.73 -5.10
N GLU A 67 7.37 24.80 -5.17
CA GLU A 67 6.93 26.08 -5.72
C GLU A 67 6.90 26.10 -7.26
N ASN A 68 7.49 25.09 -7.93
CA ASN A 68 7.62 25.09 -9.38
C ASN A 68 7.43 23.69 -10.00
N GLU A 69 6.32 23.52 -10.72
CA GLU A 69 5.95 22.28 -11.40
C GLU A 69 7.03 21.76 -12.36
N SER A 70 7.62 22.62 -13.18
CA SER A 70 8.65 22.23 -14.16
C SER A 70 9.89 21.61 -13.51
N VAL A 71 10.21 22.06 -12.29
CA VAL A 71 11.35 21.60 -11.49
C VAL A 71 11.05 20.26 -10.84
N CYS A 72 9.82 20.10 -10.35
CA CYS A 72 9.33 18.82 -9.86
C CYS A 72 9.36 17.77 -10.97
N VAL A 73 8.84 18.11 -12.15
CA VAL A 73 8.88 17.23 -13.32
C VAL A 73 10.31 16.87 -13.69
N SER A 74 11.21 17.85 -13.81
CA SER A 74 12.64 17.60 -14.11
C SER A 74 13.31 16.69 -13.07
N PHE A 75 12.99 16.85 -11.79
CA PHE A 75 13.50 15.97 -10.74
C PHE A 75 12.91 14.55 -10.85
N VAL A 76 11.61 14.41 -11.10
CA VAL A 76 10.96 13.10 -11.27
C VAL A 76 11.54 12.37 -12.49
N GLU A 77 11.69 13.06 -13.62
CA GLU A 77 12.23 12.51 -14.87
C GLU A 77 13.72 12.12 -14.76
N SER A 78 14.46 12.66 -13.80
CA SER A 78 15.84 12.24 -13.51
C SER A 78 15.96 10.85 -12.87
N MET A 79 14.83 10.28 -12.43
CA MET A 79 14.79 8.94 -11.83
C MET A 79 15.15 7.89 -12.88
N PRO A 80 16.01 6.89 -12.55
CA PRO A 80 16.33 5.81 -13.46
C PRO A 80 15.07 5.12 -14.00
N SER A 81 15.03 4.87 -15.30
CA SER A 81 13.89 4.21 -15.94
C SER A 81 13.80 2.75 -15.55
N TYR A 82 12.64 2.13 -15.76
CA TYR A 82 12.48 0.68 -15.57
C TYR A 82 13.51 -0.12 -16.38
N ALA A 83 13.82 0.32 -17.59
CA ALA A 83 14.80 -0.34 -18.45
C ALA A 83 16.21 -0.26 -17.86
N ASP A 84 16.61 0.91 -17.33
CA ASP A 84 17.92 1.10 -16.68
C ASP A 84 18.05 0.24 -15.43
N LEU A 85 16.95 0.06 -14.70
CA LEU A 85 16.91 -0.68 -13.43
C LEU A 85 16.88 -2.20 -13.62
N THR A 86 16.39 -2.68 -14.76
CA THR A 86 16.24 -4.12 -15.03
C THR A 86 17.26 -4.65 -16.03
N ASN A 87 17.81 -3.79 -16.89
CA ASN A 87 18.78 -4.16 -17.90
C ASN A 87 20.10 -3.42 -17.64
N TRP A 88 21.10 -4.13 -17.11
CA TRP A 88 22.43 -3.56 -16.94
C TRP A 88 23.22 -3.65 -18.26
N GLN A 89 23.06 -2.67 -19.14
CA GLN A 89 23.68 -2.69 -20.48
C GLN A 89 25.19 -2.36 -20.46
N ASP A 90 25.65 -1.57 -19.50
CA ASP A 90 26.98 -0.93 -19.56
C ASP A 90 28.19 -1.82 -19.23
N PHE A 91 28.00 -3.05 -18.71
CA PHE A 91 29.10 -3.97 -18.40
C PHE A 91 29.03 -5.32 -19.13
N SER A 92 28.10 -5.46 -20.07
CA SER A 92 27.85 -6.70 -20.82
C SER A 92 29.03 -7.15 -21.71
N VAL A 93 30.06 -6.33 -21.89
CA VAL A 93 31.24 -6.65 -22.69
C VAL A 93 32.26 -7.52 -21.92
N LEU A 94 32.25 -7.53 -20.58
CA LEU A 94 33.33 -8.15 -19.80
C LEU A 94 32.97 -9.45 -19.06
N GLN A 95 31.69 -9.80 -18.85
CA GLN A 95 31.31 -11.10 -18.30
C GLN A 95 29.82 -11.42 -18.51
N LYS A 96 29.53 -12.64 -18.96
CA LYS A 96 28.21 -13.29 -19.06
C LYS A 96 27.59 -13.55 -17.66
N MET A 97 27.54 -12.55 -16.78
CA MET A 97 26.79 -12.66 -15.53
C MET A 97 25.37 -12.14 -15.75
N GLU A 98 24.38 -12.95 -15.39
CA GLU A 98 22.98 -12.54 -15.35
C GLU A 98 22.82 -11.44 -14.30
N TYR A 99 22.47 -10.24 -14.74
CA TYR A 99 22.21 -9.12 -13.84
C TYR A 99 20.91 -9.38 -13.06
N ILE A 100 21.00 -9.31 -11.73
CA ILE A 100 19.86 -9.51 -10.84
C ILE A 100 19.57 -8.19 -10.13
N TRP A 101 18.61 -7.44 -10.68
CA TRP A 101 18.26 -6.08 -10.23
C TRP A 101 18.02 -5.96 -8.72
N TYR A 102 17.35 -6.93 -8.11
CA TYR A 102 16.99 -6.87 -6.68
C TYR A 102 18.18 -7.07 -5.72
N LYS A 103 19.35 -7.45 -6.26
CA LYS A 103 20.61 -7.54 -5.50
C LYS A 103 21.47 -6.29 -5.63
N ASP A 104 21.11 -5.36 -6.50
CA ASP A 104 21.82 -4.09 -6.68
C ASP A 104 21.48 -3.13 -5.55
N GLU A 105 22.29 -3.15 -4.49
CA GLU A 105 22.07 -2.30 -3.33
C GLU A 105 22.29 -0.82 -3.61
N VAL A 106 23.14 -0.48 -4.60
CA VAL A 106 23.46 0.90 -4.96
C VAL A 106 22.25 1.54 -5.64
N GLN A 107 21.71 0.87 -6.66
CA GLN A 107 20.48 1.32 -7.31
C GLN A 107 19.30 1.29 -6.36
N THR A 108 19.19 0.26 -5.51
CA THR A 108 18.14 0.20 -4.48
C THR A 108 18.20 1.41 -3.53
N ALA A 109 19.38 1.84 -3.10
CA ALA A 109 19.53 3.02 -2.25
C ALA A 109 19.17 4.31 -3.01
N ARG A 110 19.57 4.43 -4.28
CA ARG A 110 19.19 5.55 -5.14
C ARG A 110 17.68 5.65 -5.31
N ILE A 111 17.00 4.54 -5.61
CA ILE A 111 15.54 4.52 -5.74
C ILE A 111 14.85 4.81 -4.41
N LEU A 112 15.38 4.30 -3.29
CA LEU A 112 14.87 4.62 -1.96
C LEU A 112 14.90 6.14 -1.67
N PHE A 113 15.91 6.86 -2.17
CA PHE A 113 15.97 8.32 -2.07
C PHE A 113 14.79 8.97 -2.80
N TYR A 114 14.59 8.67 -4.09
CA TYR A 114 13.49 9.21 -4.88
C TYR A 114 12.12 8.89 -4.26
N LEU A 115 11.90 7.63 -3.86
CA LEU A 115 10.64 7.18 -3.25
C LEU A 115 10.34 7.86 -1.89
N ARG A 116 11.33 8.51 -1.26
CA ARG A 116 11.14 9.29 -0.03
C ARG A 116 10.96 10.78 -0.28
N VAL A 117 11.60 11.32 -1.31
CA VAL A 117 11.56 12.75 -1.62
C VAL A 117 10.31 13.10 -2.42
N ILE A 118 10.01 12.35 -3.49
CA ILE A 118 8.89 12.68 -4.40
C ILE A 118 7.53 12.77 -3.68
N PRO A 119 7.17 11.93 -2.69
CA PRO A 119 5.90 12.07 -1.99
C PRO A 119 5.72 13.43 -1.30
N THR A 120 6.79 14.15 -0.98
CA THR A 120 6.68 15.48 -0.37
C THR A 120 6.30 16.56 -1.38
N CYS A 121 6.55 16.36 -2.68
CA CYS A 121 6.16 17.28 -3.76
C CYS A 121 5.13 16.65 -4.71
N ILE A 122 4.37 15.66 -4.25
CA ILE A 122 3.44 14.87 -5.09
C ILE A 122 2.30 15.70 -5.69
N GLU A 123 1.94 16.80 -5.07
CA GLU A 123 0.95 17.78 -5.58
C GLU A 123 1.43 18.46 -6.86
N CYS A 124 2.74 18.56 -7.08
CA CYS A 124 3.34 19.14 -8.28
C CYS A 124 3.59 18.10 -9.38
N VAL A 125 3.24 16.83 -9.13
CA VAL A 125 3.43 15.74 -10.10
C VAL A 125 2.09 15.47 -10.79
N THR A 126 2.03 15.78 -12.09
CA THR A 126 0.83 15.55 -12.90
C THR A 126 0.54 14.06 -13.10
N ALA A 127 -0.72 13.73 -13.38
CA ALA A 127 -1.14 12.35 -13.64
C ALA A 127 -0.34 11.66 -14.78
N PRO A 128 -0.05 12.30 -15.93
CA PRO A 128 0.77 11.71 -16.98
C PRO A 128 2.20 11.39 -16.53
N ILE A 129 2.86 12.31 -15.83
CA ILE A 129 4.23 12.11 -15.34
C ILE A 129 4.27 10.99 -14.29
N PHE A 130 3.30 10.97 -13.37
CA PHE A 130 3.19 9.88 -12.40
C PHE A 130 3.03 8.52 -13.09
N ARG A 131 2.14 8.46 -14.09
CA ARG A 131 1.84 7.25 -14.86
C ARG A 131 3.05 6.74 -15.64
N GLN A 132 3.79 7.63 -16.28
CA GLN A 132 4.88 7.25 -17.19
C GLN A 132 6.16 6.92 -16.44
N VAL A 133 6.53 7.73 -15.44
CA VAL A 133 7.84 7.64 -14.79
C VAL A 133 7.77 6.84 -13.48
N LEU A 134 6.77 7.12 -12.63
CA LEU A 134 6.74 6.62 -11.26
C LEU A 134 6.07 5.27 -11.12
N VAL A 135 4.96 5.05 -11.82
CA VAL A 135 4.19 3.80 -11.72
C VAL A 135 5.05 2.54 -12.00
N PRO A 136 5.85 2.47 -13.09
CA PRO A 136 6.65 1.27 -13.36
C PRO A 136 7.65 0.97 -12.23
N THR A 137 8.38 1.98 -11.77
CA THR A 137 9.42 1.79 -10.75
C THR A 137 8.83 1.56 -9.36
N MET A 138 7.74 2.25 -9.02
CA MET A 138 7.02 2.03 -7.76
C MET A 138 6.53 0.59 -7.65
N PHE A 139 5.90 0.03 -8.69
CA PHE A 139 5.41 -1.35 -8.66
C PHE A 139 6.52 -2.40 -8.75
N LEU A 140 7.64 -2.09 -9.41
CA LEU A 140 8.83 -2.94 -9.38
C LEU A 140 9.35 -3.10 -7.94
N TYR A 141 9.51 -1.99 -7.21
CA TYR A 141 10.09 -2.00 -5.87
C TYR A 141 9.13 -2.31 -4.73
N MET A 142 7.81 -2.32 -4.98
CA MET A 142 6.79 -2.68 -3.98
C MET A 142 6.98 -4.10 -3.40
N GLY A 143 7.45 -5.02 -4.24
CA GLY A 143 7.75 -6.40 -3.89
C GLY A 143 9.22 -6.67 -3.52
N HIS A 144 10.03 -5.62 -3.35
CA HIS A 144 11.47 -5.80 -3.21
C HIS A 144 11.85 -6.43 -1.85
N PRO A 145 12.84 -7.35 -1.80
CA PRO A 145 13.29 -7.97 -0.55
C PRO A 145 13.78 -6.97 0.52
N ASN A 146 14.34 -5.83 0.08
CA ASN A 146 14.66 -4.73 0.99
C ASN A 146 13.39 -4.03 1.48
N LYS A 147 12.98 -4.36 2.71
CA LYS A 147 11.77 -3.81 3.34
C LYS A 147 11.72 -2.28 3.38
N LYS A 148 12.86 -1.56 3.34
CA LYS A 148 12.85 -0.09 3.36
C LYS A 148 12.32 0.48 2.05
N VAL A 149 12.75 -0.05 0.91
CA VAL A 149 12.32 0.43 -0.41
C VAL A 149 10.92 -0.06 -0.76
N ALA A 150 10.56 -1.28 -0.34
CA ALA A 150 9.19 -1.78 -0.45
C ALA A 150 8.22 -0.87 0.32
N ARG A 151 8.52 -0.53 1.58
CA ARG A 151 7.70 0.42 2.37
C ARG A 151 7.62 1.79 1.71
N ALA A 152 8.74 2.34 1.22
CA ALA A 152 8.74 3.62 0.54
C ALA A 152 7.88 3.60 -0.74
N SER A 153 7.85 2.47 -1.46
CA SER A 153 6.97 2.28 -2.63
C SER A 153 5.49 2.32 -2.26
N HIS A 154 5.10 1.68 -1.14
CA HIS A 154 3.73 1.82 -0.62
C HIS A 154 3.44 3.26 -0.16
N SER A 155 4.41 3.94 0.46
CA SER A 155 4.26 5.36 0.85
C SER A 155 4.10 6.29 -0.36
N MET A 156 4.78 6.01 -1.47
CA MET A 156 4.57 6.72 -2.74
C MET A 156 3.13 6.54 -3.24
N PHE A 157 2.64 5.30 -3.26
CA PHE A 157 1.25 5.02 -3.64
C PHE A 157 0.25 5.77 -2.74
N VAL A 158 0.46 5.72 -1.42
CA VAL A 158 -0.36 6.47 -0.45
C VAL A 158 -0.33 7.97 -0.75
N GLY A 159 0.86 8.54 -0.96
CA GLY A 159 1.03 9.95 -1.30
C GLY A 159 0.24 10.35 -2.53
N PHE A 160 0.30 9.56 -3.61
CA PHE A 160 -0.44 9.82 -4.83
C PHE A 160 -1.95 9.68 -4.66
N ILE A 161 -2.42 8.62 -4.00
CA ILE A 161 -3.85 8.41 -3.74
C ILE A 161 -4.43 9.53 -2.89
N SER A 162 -3.70 9.97 -1.85
CA SER A 162 -4.10 11.03 -0.93
C SER A 162 -3.95 12.44 -1.48
N SER A 163 -3.19 12.63 -2.56
CA SER A 163 -2.89 13.98 -3.06
C SER A 163 -4.15 14.70 -3.56
N GLY A 164 -4.11 16.02 -3.45
CA GLY A 164 -5.16 16.96 -3.79
C GLY A 164 -5.37 17.18 -5.28
N LYS A 165 -6.07 18.28 -5.56
CA LYS A 165 -6.80 18.47 -6.79
C LYS A 165 -5.96 19.15 -7.89
N ASP A 166 -5.43 18.37 -8.83
CA ASP A 166 -4.94 18.87 -10.14
C ASP A 166 -5.99 19.76 -10.83
N SER A 167 -5.53 20.69 -11.67
CA SER A 167 -6.37 21.42 -12.64
C SER A 167 -7.10 20.47 -13.61
N ASP A 168 -6.58 19.25 -13.78
CA ASP A 168 -7.17 18.13 -14.54
C ASP A 168 -7.67 17.02 -13.60
N GLN A 169 -8.73 17.34 -12.86
CA GLN A 169 -9.31 16.45 -11.84
C GLN A 169 -9.69 15.07 -12.36
N ASP A 170 -10.24 15.02 -13.58
CA ASP A 170 -10.84 13.81 -14.09
C ASP A 170 -9.77 12.79 -14.49
N GLU A 171 -8.65 13.23 -15.08
CA GLU A 171 -7.56 12.33 -15.41
C GLU A 171 -6.91 11.75 -14.15
N ARG A 172 -6.61 12.58 -13.14
CA ARG A 172 -5.97 12.11 -11.90
C ARG A 172 -6.87 11.14 -11.14
N VAL A 173 -8.15 11.44 -10.98
CA VAL A 173 -9.11 10.55 -10.31
C VAL A 173 -9.22 9.23 -11.06
N SER A 174 -9.34 9.27 -12.39
CA SER A 174 -9.37 8.06 -13.23
C SER A 174 -8.10 7.22 -13.06
N LEU A 175 -6.93 7.86 -13.00
CA LEU A 175 -5.67 7.16 -12.79
C LEU A 175 -5.60 6.51 -11.40
N LYS A 176 -6.01 7.21 -10.33
CA LYS A 176 -6.06 6.65 -8.97
C LYS A 176 -6.90 5.37 -8.92
N GLU A 177 -8.09 5.38 -9.51
CA GLU A 177 -8.96 4.19 -9.56
C GLU A 177 -8.31 3.04 -10.33
N LYS A 178 -7.71 3.31 -11.50
CA LYS A 178 -7.05 2.29 -12.33
C LYS A 178 -5.86 1.64 -11.62
N LEU A 179 -5.06 2.42 -10.89
CA LEU A 179 -3.87 1.93 -10.20
C LEU A 179 -4.20 1.01 -9.03
N VAL A 180 -5.38 1.13 -8.42
CA VAL A 180 -5.79 0.30 -7.29
C VAL A 180 -5.83 -1.18 -7.66
N PHE A 181 -6.33 -1.53 -8.84
CA PHE A 181 -6.40 -2.92 -9.28
C PHE A 181 -5.00 -3.56 -9.28
N TYR A 182 -4.02 -2.90 -9.91
CA TYR A 182 -2.64 -3.34 -9.93
C TYR A 182 -1.99 -3.35 -8.54
N TYR A 183 -2.27 -2.33 -7.73
CA TYR A 183 -1.74 -2.24 -6.37
C TYR A 183 -2.16 -3.40 -5.49
N ILE A 184 -3.45 -3.74 -5.52
CA ILE A 184 -4.02 -4.81 -4.71
C ILE A 184 -3.50 -6.16 -5.18
N GLU A 185 -3.51 -6.40 -6.49
CA GLU A 185 -2.99 -7.65 -7.08
C GLU A 185 -1.52 -7.86 -6.70
N ARG A 186 -0.67 -6.85 -6.94
CA ARG A 186 0.76 -6.92 -6.68
C ARG A 186 1.07 -7.09 -5.18
N SER A 187 0.39 -6.33 -4.32
CA SER A 187 0.61 -6.39 -2.87
C SER A 187 0.16 -7.72 -2.27
N LEU A 188 -0.97 -8.28 -2.72
CA LEU A 188 -1.47 -9.55 -2.20
C LEU A 188 -0.77 -10.77 -2.79
N ALA A 189 -0.16 -10.66 -3.98
CA ALA A 189 0.58 -11.76 -4.60
C ALA A 189 1.77 -12.21 -3.74
N GLU A 190 2.52 -11.25 -3.19
CA GLU A 190 3.75 -11.53 -2.43
C GLU A 190 3.55 -11.52 -0.90
N TYR A 191 2.32 -11.31 -0.43
CA TYR A 191 1.97 -11.40 0.98
C TYR A 191 1.44 -12.81 1.33
N PRO A 192 1.82 -13.43 2.46
CA PRO A 192 2.91 -13.04 3.34
C PRO A 192 4.28 -13.28 2.68
N GLY A 193 5.22 -12.35 2.85
CA GLY A 193 6.53 -12.43 2.20
C GLY A 193 7.26 -11.09 2.19
N THR A 194 7.61 -10.62 1.00
CA THR A 194 8.32 -9.35 0.78
C THR A 194 7.43 -8.13 1.05
N THR A 195 6.12 -8.25 0.80
CA THR A 195 5.17 -7.16 1.00
C THR A 195 5.06 -6.76 2.48
N PRO A 196 5.40 -5.51 2.85
CA PRO A 196 5.26 -5.04 4.21
C PRO A 196 3.79 -4.74 4.55
N PHE A 197 3.20 -5.53 5.44
CA PHE A 197 1.79 -5.39 5.86
C PHE A 197 1.38 -3.95 6.18
N LYS A 198 2.10 -3.26 7.08
CA LYS A 198 1.79 -1.87 7.46
C LYS A 198 1.75 -0.91 6.28
N GLY A 199 2.61 -1.11 5.28
CA GLY A 199 2.63 -0.29 4.06
C GLY A 199 1.40 -0.56 3.19
N MET A 200 1.08 -1.84 2.98
CA MET A 200 -0.11 -2.28 2.26
C MET A 200 -1.40 -1.78 2.94
N ALA A 201 -1.55 -1.98 4.25
CA ALA A 201 -2.68 -1.53 5.04
C ALA A 201 -2.87 0.00 4.96
N SER A 202 -1.79 0.78 5.00
CA SER A 202 -1.87 2.23 4.81
C SER A 202 -2.38 2.61 3.42
N GLY A 203 -1.99 1.89 2.37
CA GLY A 203 -2.51 2.13 1.01
C GLY A 203 -3.98 1.78 0.87
N VAL A 204 -4.42 0.70 1.53
CA VAL A 204 -5.85 0.33 1.61
C VAL A 204 -6.67 1.38 2.35
N VAL A 205 -6.15 1.90 3.47
CA VAL A 205 -6.84 3.00 4.18
C VAL A 205 -6.88 4.26 3.31
N ALA A 206 -5.81 4.58 2.59
CA ALA A 206 -5.76 5.75 1.72
C ALA A 206 -6.78 5.64 0.56
N LEU A 207 -6.84 4.50 -0.13
CA LEU A 207 -7.79 4.33 -1.25
C LEU A 207 -9.24 4.38 -0.77
N VAL A 208 -9.56 3.80 0.39
CA VAL A 208 -10.92 3.85 0.94
C VAL A 208 -11.34 5.28 1.29
N ARG A 209 -10.40 6.11 1.76
CA ARG A 209 -10.67 7.49 2.17
C ARG A 209 -10.72 8.50 1.03
N HIS A 210 -9.94 8.28 -0.02
CA HIS A 210 -9.68 9.31 -1.04
C HIS A 210 -10.22 8.98 -2.43
N LEU A 211 -10.68 7.75 -2.67
CA LEU A 211 -11.42 7.44 -3.90
C LEU A 211 -12.88 7.88 -3.78
N PRO A 212 -13.58 8.06 -4.92
CA PRO A 212 -15.01 8.32 -4.94
C PRO A 212 -15.80 7.27 -4.14
N THR A 213 -16.84 7.72 -3.45
CA THR A 213 -17.75 6.83 -2.74
C THR A 213 -18.41 5.86 -3.73
N GLY A 214 -18.44 4.57 -3.37
CA GLY A 214 -18.95 3.53 -4.26
C GLY A 214 -18.02 3.16 -5.43
N SER A 215 -16.77 3.63 -5.46
CA SER A 215 -15.81 3.24 -6.50
C SER A 215 -15.67 1.71 -6.62
N PRO A 216 -15.76 1.11 -7.82
CA PRO A 216 -15.54 -0.32 -8.04
C PRO A 216 -14.18 -0.81 -7.52
N ALA A 217 -13.17 0.06 -7.49
CA ALA A 217 -11.85 -0.24 -6.96
C ALA A 217 -11.88 -0.58 -5.45
N ILE A 218 -12.76 0.07 -4.68
CA ILE A 218 -12.95 -0.22 -3.25
C ILE A 218 -13.58 -1.61 -3.07
N PHE A 219 -14.62 -1.93 -3.84
CA PHE A 219 -15.24 -3.25 -3.81
C PHE A 219 -14.26 -4.36 -4.20
N TYR A 220 -13.48 -4.13 -5.26
CA TYR A 220 -12.43 -5.04 -5.70
C TYR A 220 -11.37 -5.26 -4.61
N CYS A 221 -10.91 -4.19 -3.96
CA CYS A 221 -9.98 -4.25 -2.85
C CYS A 221 -10.51 -5.17 -1.74
N ILE A 222 -11.72 -4.88 -1.21
CA ILE A 222 -12.33 -5.65 -0.13
C ILE A 222 -12.46 -7.13 -0.52
N ASN A 223 -12.99 -7.41 -1.70
CA ASN A 223 -13.15 -8.79 -2.17
C ASN A 223 -11.80 -9.52 -2.27
N SER A 224 -10.76 -8.86 -2.77
CA SER A 224 -9.43 -9.45 -2.91
C SER A 224 -8.80 -9.79 -1.55
N PHE A 225 -8.98 -8.92 -0.55
CA PHE A 225 -8.54 -9.20 0.82
C PHE A 225 -9.32 -10.35 1.46
N VAL A 226 -10.63 -10.42 1.26
CA VAL A 226 -11.46 -11.53 1.76
C VAL A 226 -11.05 -12.85 1.10
N VAL A 227 -10.80 -12.85 -0.21
CA VAL A 227 -10.27 -14.03 -0.92
C VAL A 227 -8.90 -14.44 -0.36
N LYS A 228 -8.01 -13.47 -0.12
CA LYS A 228 -6.70 -13.74 0.45
C LYS A 228 -6.79 -14.31 1.87
N ALA A 229 -7.65 -13.74 2.72
CA ALA A 229 -7.90 -14.22 4.07
C ALA A 229 -8.39 -15.67 4.04
N ASN A 230 -9.39 -16.00 3.22
CA ASN A 230 -9.91 -17.37 3.10
C ASN A 230 -8.81 -18.39 2.77
N ARG A 231 -7.86 -18.03 1.89
CA ARG A 231 -6.72 -18.90 1.56
C ARG A 231 -5.78 -19.08 2.76
N LEU A 232 -5.37 -17.97 3.39
CA LEU A 232 -4.42 -18.01 4.51
C LEU A 232 -4.97 -18.71 5.74
N CYS A 233 -6.24 -18.49 6.08
CA CYS A 233 -6.87 -19.11 7.23
C CYS A 233 -7.20 -20.60 6.99
N GLY A 234 -7.40 -21.02 5.73
CA GLY A 234 -7.67 -22.42 5.37
C GLY A 234 -6.43 -23.30 5.26
N GLU A 235 -5.29 -22.77 4.81
CA GLU A 235 -4.06 -23.53 4.59
C GLU A 235 -3.18 -23.67 5.84
N GLN A 236 -3.24 -22.72 6.79
CA GLN A 236 -2.26 -22.61 7.88
C GLN A 236 -2.86 -22.47 9.29
N GLY A 237 -4.17 -22.66 9.45
CA GLY A 237 -4.85 -22.36 10.73
C GLY A 237 -4.73 -20.86 11.07
N GLU A 238 -4.86 -20.51 12.37
CA GLU A 238 -4.73 -19.13 12.87
C GLU A 238 -3.29 -18.56 12.73
N SER A 239 -2.85 -18.31 11.50
CA SER A 239 -1.58 -17.68 11.21
C SER A 239 -1.65 -16.16 11.43
N GLU A 240 -0.56 -15.55 11.90
CA GLU A 240 -0.44 -14.09 12.07
C GLU A 240 -0.85 -13.30 10.80
N PRO A 241 -0.50 -13.74 9.56
CA PRO A 241 -0.93 -13.03 8.36
C PRO A 241 -2.44 -13.07 8.09
N CYS A 242 -3.13 -14.15 8.48
CA CYS A 242 -4.59 -14.23 8.42
C CYS A 242 -5.19 -13.21 9.41
N LYS A 243 -4.66 -13.12 10.64
CA LYS A 243 -5.10 -12.16 11.67
C LYS A 243 -4.92 -10.71 11.21
N GLU A 244 -3.74 -10.35 10.70
CA GLU A 244 -3.44 -9.03 10.16
C GLU A 244 -4.47 -8.58 9.08
N ILE A 245 -4.82 -9.48 8.15
CA ILE A 245 -5.84 -9.16 7.12
C ILE A 245 -7.23 -9.00 7.75
N ILE A 246 -7.63 -9.87 8.68
CA ILE A 246 -8.92 -9.78 9.35
C ILE A 246 -9.02 -8.46 10.10
N GLU A 247 -8.03 -8.10 10.92
CA GLU A 247 -7.98 -6.82 11.64
C GLU A 247 -8.11 -5.62 10.70
N LEU A 248 -7.43 -5.67 9.53
CA LEU A 248 -7.59 -4.62 8.53
C LEU A 248 -9.03 -4.55 8.00
N LEU A 249 -9.65 -5.67 7.66
CA LEU A 249 -11.03 -5.72 7.19
C LEU A 249 -12.02 -5.23 8.26
N LEU A 250 -11.81 -5.57 9.53
CA LEU A 250 -12.60 -5.07 10.66
C LEU A 250 -12.47 -3.54 10.77
N ARG A 251 -11.25 -3.02 10.69
CA ARG A 251 -11.00 -1.57 10.72
C ARG A 251 -11.68 -0.84 9.56
N LEU A 252 -11.85 -1.49 8.41
CA LEU A 252 -12.55 -0.90 7.27
C LEU A 252 -14.03 -0.62 7.55
N ILE A 253 -14.68 -1.32 8.49
CA ILE A 253 -16.09 -1.09 8.89
C ILE A 253 -16.32 0.38 9.27
N SER A 254 -15.38 0.96 10.01
CA SER A 254 -15.44 2.35 10.47
C SER A 254 -15.01 3.37 9.42
N LEU A 255 -14.48 2.93 8.27
CA LEU A 255 -13.85 3.82 7.27
C LEU A 255 -14.60 3.89 5.95
N VAL A 256 -15.16 2.76 5.49
CA VAL A 256 -15.82 2.70 4.18
C VAL A 256 -17.08 3.54 4.15
N ASP A 257 -17.47 4.02 2.97
CA ASP A 257 -18.77 4.69 2.81
C ASP A 257 -19.93 3.71 3.08
N ILE A 258 -21.09 4.24 3.47
CA ILE A 258 -22.29 3.46 3.76
C ILE A 258 -22.71 2.56 2.59
N GLN A 259 -22.48 2.99 1.34
CA GLN A 259 -22.77 2.21 0.13
C GLN A 259 -21.92 0.94 0.01
N VAL A 260 -20.72 0.95 0.60
CA VAL A 260 -19.78 -0.17 0.58
C VAL A 260 -19.93 -1.04 1.83
N LEU A 261 -20.38 -0.43 2.95
CA LEU A 261 -20.47 -1.06 4.26
C LEU A 261 -21.25 -2.38 4.24
N SER A 262 -22.43 -2.40 3.62
CA SER A 262 -23.27 -3.61 3.55
C SER A 262 -22.53 -4.77 2.87
N ASN A 263 -21.81 -4.50 1.77
CA ASN A 263 -21.03 -5.53 1.08
C ASN A 263 -19.86 -6.03 1.94
N LEU A 264 -19.15 -5.13 2.64
CA LEU A 264 -18.08 -5.51 3.56
C LEU A 264 -18.60 -6.41 4.68
N MET A 265 -19.70 -6.03 5.35
CA MET A 265 -20.32 -6.77 6.44
C MET A 265 -20.73 -8.19 6.00
N LYS A 266 -21.32 -8.31 4.81
CA LYS A 266 -21.70 -9.61 4.24
C LYS A 266 -20.48 -10.51 3.98
N LEU A 267 -19.43 -9.98 3.36
CA LEU A 267 -18.22 -10.75 3.07
C LEU A 267 -17.46 -11.13 4.34
N LEU A 268 -17.42 -10.24 5.34
CA LEU A 268 -16.84 -10.51 6.65
C LEU A 268 -17.62 -11.61 7.38
N ALA A 269 -18.95 -11.55 7.40
CA ALA A 269 -19.76 -12.61 8.00
C ALA A 269 -19.47 -13.98 7.37
N GLN A 270 -19.40 -14.06 6.04
CA GLN A 270 -19.02 -15.27 5.31
C GLN A 270 -17.61 -15.78 5.66
N LEU A 271 -16.67 -14.87 5.87
CA LEU A 271 -15.32 -15.23 6.30
C LEU A 271 -15.31 -15.76 7.73
N ILE A 272 -15.97 -15.06 8.65
CA ILE A 272 -16.02 -15.39 10.09
C ILE A 272 -16.66 -16.76 10.30
N MET A 273 -17.78 -17.06 9.65
CA MET A 273 -18.45 -18.37 9.79
C MET A 273 -17.56 -19.55 9.37
N LYS A 274 -16.55 -19.34 8.52
CA LYS A 274 -15.60 -20.38 8.11
C LYS A 274 -14.43 -20.57 9.07
N LEU A 275 -14.21 -19.64 10.00
CA LEU A 275 -13.14 -19.77 10.98
C LEU A 275 -13.44 -20.88 11.99
N PRO A 276 -12.43 -21.48 12.62
CA PRO A 276 -12.61 -22.31 13.81
C PRO A 276 -13.32 -21.55 14.94
N LYS A 277 -13.93 -22.26 15.89
CA LYS A 277 -14.73 -21.63 16.96
C LYS A 277 -13.94 -20.62 17.80
N ASP A 278 -12.69 -20.92 18.12
CA ASP A 278 -11.83 -19.99 18.87
C ASP A 278 -11.60 -18.69 18.08
N GLY A 279 -11.29 -18.81 16.79
CA GLY A 279 -11.16 -17.68 15.87
C GLY A 279 -12.47 -16.90 15.69
N GLN A 280 -13.61 -17.58 15.59
CA GLN A 280 -14.94 -16.94 15.57
C GLN A 280 -15.14 -16.08 16.82
N ASN A 281 -14.90 -16.66 18.00
CA ASN A 281 -15.08 -15.96 19.28
C ASN A 281 -14.16 -14.75 19.41
N LEU A 282 -12.88 -14.88 19.01
CA LEU A 282 -11.92 -13.77 19.04
C LEU A 282 -12.40 -12.61 18.15
N VAL A 283 -12.75 -12.89 16.90
CA VAL A 283 -13.19 -11.85 15.96
C VAL A 283 -14.53 -11.23 16.39
N LEU A 284 -15.46 -12.02 16.94
CA LEU A 284 -16.73 -11.51 17.46
C LEU A 284 -16.53 -10.58 18.66
N ASN A 285 -15.59 -10.89 19.56
CA ASN A 285 -15.26 -10.02 20.69
C ASN A 285 -14.65 -8.69 20.22
N GLU A 286 -13.76 -8.72 19.24
CA GLU A 286 -13.18 -7.50 18.65
C GLU A 286 -14.25 -6.66 17.94
N LEU A 287 -15.14 -7.30 17.18
CA LEU A 287 -16.30 -6.64 16.58
C LEU A 287 -17.21 -6.00 17.61
N PHE A 288 -17.46 -6.68 18.74
CA PHE A 288 -18.26 -6.12 19.82
C PHE A 288 -17.62 -4.85 20.38
N SER A 289 -16.33 -4.86 20.67
CA SER A 289 -15.60 -3.67 21.10
C SER A 289 -15.69 -2.54 20.06
N LEU A 290 -15.45 -2.84 18.78
CA LEU A 290 -15.52 -1.86 17.68
C LEU A 290 -16.91 -1.21 17.58
N VAL A 291 -17.99 -1.99 17.70
CA VAL A 291 -19.37 -1.47 17.62
C VAL A 291 -19.73 -0.67 18.86
N VAL A 292 -19.30 -1.10 20.05
CA VAL A 292 -19.55 -0.37 21.30
C VAL A 292 -18.86 0.99 21.29
N GLU A 293 -17.59 1.03 20.89
CA GLU A 293 -16.75 2.23 20.83
C GLU A 293 -17.10 3.17 19.65
N SER A 294 -17.91 2.71 18.69
CA SER A 294 -18.33 3.54 17.57
C SER A 294 -19.27 4.67 18.03
N ASP A 295 -18.86 5.92 17.80
CA ASP A 295 -19.67 7.12 17.99
C ASP A 295 -20.56 7.46 16.77
N ASP A 296 -20.41 6.73 15.66
CA ASP A 296 -21.22 6.96 14.46
C ASP A 296 -22.67 6.48 14.65
N VAL A 297 -23.55 7.42 15.03
CA VAL A 297 -24.97 7.18 15.27
C VAL A 297 -25.74 6.70 14.03
N THR A 298 -25.20 6.91 12.82
CA THR A 298 -25.85 6.49 11.57
C THR A 298 -25.59 5.02 11.25
N ARG A 299 -24.37 4.54 11.51
CA ARG A 299 -23.96 3.15 11.23
C ARG A 299 -24.27 2.21 12.39
N LYS A 300 -24.15 2.70 13.63
CA LYS A 300 -24.21 1.87 14.84
C LYS A 300 -25.47 1.00 14.92
N PRO A 301 -26.70 1.46 14.61
CA PRO A 301 -27.89 0.60 14.63
C PRO A 301 -27.78 -0.60 13.68
N THR A 302 -27.29 -0.36 12.45
CA THR A 302 -27.09 -1.41 11.45
C THR A 302 -26.01 -2.40 11.88
N LEU A 303 -24.90 -1.91 12.44
CA LEU A 303 -23.82 -2.75 12.94
C LEU A 303 -24.24 -3.61 14.13
N VAL A 304 -25.02 -3.06 15.08
CA VAL A 304 -25.56 -3.80 16.22
C VAL A 304 -26.46 -4.94 15.74
N SER A 305 -27.41 -4.66 14.85
CA SER A 305 -28.34 -5.67 14.31
C SER A 305 -27.61 -6.78 13.54
N TRP A 306 -26.63 -6.41 12.71
CA TRP A 306 -25.81 -7.37 12.00
C TRP A 306 -24.95 -8.22 12.94
N LEU A 307 -24.30 -7.61 13.93
CA LEU A 307 -23.46 -8.34 14.90
C LEU A 307 -24.27 -9.36 15.70
N GLN A 308 -25.49 -8.99 16.12
CA GLN A 308 -26.41 -9.92 16.79
C GLN A 308 -26.78 -11.11 15.89
N SER A 309 -27.09 -10.83 14.63
CA SER A 309 -27.42 -11.86 13.64
C SER A 309 -26.23 -12.78 13.37
N LEU A 310 -25.03 -12.22 13.23
CA LEU A 310 -23.80 -12.98 13.03
C LEU A 310 -23.47 -13.87 14.24
N SER A 311 -23.55 -13.31 15.46
CA SER A 311 -23.33 -14.06 16.70
C SER A 311 -24.28 -15.25 16.82
N TYR A 312 -25.57 -15.04 16.49
CA TYR A 312 -26.55 -16.11 16.45
C TYR A 312 -26.18 -17.22 15.45
N LEU A 313 -25.82 -16.86 14.21
CA LEU A 313 -25.39 -17.83 13.19
C LEU A 313 -24.15 -18.62 13.64
N CYS A 314 -23.14 -17.96 14.19
CA CYS A 314 -21.96 -18.61 14.74
C CYS A 314 -22.30 -19.58 15.89
N SER A 315 -23.32 -19.27 16.72
CA SER A 315 -23.76 -20.20 17.77
C SER A 315 -24.47 -21.46 17.25
N GLN A 316 -25.20 -21.36 16.13
CA GLN A 316 -25.98 -22.49 15.57
C GLN A 316 -25.10 -23.58 14.96
N ASP A 317 -23.98 -23.23 14.33
CA ASP A 317 -23.08 -24.24 13.74
C ASP A 317 -22.52 -25.21 14.79
N THR A 318 -22.42 -24.77 16.05
CA THR A 318 -22.00 -25.63 17.17
C THR A 318 -23.07 -26.66 17.55
N SER A 319 -24.36 -26.31 17.48
CA SER A 319 -25.46 -27.21 17.85
C SER A 319 -25.78 -28.24 16.77
N ARG A 320 -25.55 -27.93 15.49
CA ARG A 320 -25.71 -28.88 14.38
C ARG A 320 -24.65 -30.00 14.41
N VAL A 321 -23.40 -29.68 14.75
CA VAL A 321 -22.33 -30.69 14.88
C VAL A 321 -22.52 -31.55 16.12
N ALA A 322 -23.00 -30.97 17.23
CA ALA A 322 -23.36 -31.74 18.43
C ALA A 322 -24.50 -32.73 18.17
N ASN A 323 -25.56 -32.30 17.47
CA ASN A 323 -26.71 -33.16 17.16
C ASN A 323 -26.43 -34.27 16.13
N SER A 324 -25.35 -34.17 15.33
CA SER A 324 -24.94 -35.24 14.42
C SER A 324 -24.06 -36.32 15.07
N THR A 325 -23.57 -36.10 16.29
CA THR A 325 -22.65 -37.03 16.98
C THR A 325 -23.37 -37.92 18.01
N GLU A 326 -24.65 -37.64 18.30
CA GLU A 326 -25.50 -38.47 19.18
C GLU A 326 -26.65 -39.14 18.42
N VAL A 327 -26.37 -39.86 17.33
CA VAL A 327 -27.25 -40.95 16.86
C VAL A 327 -26.38 -42.07 16.29
N GLY A 328 -26.18 -43.12 17.09
CA GLY A 328 -25.64 -44.37 16.59
C GLY A 328 -26.64 -45.13 15.71
N GLY A 329 -26.13 -45.85 14.71
CA GLY A 329 -26.85 -46.95 14.06
C GLY A 329 -26.97 -46.83 12.54
N ASP A 330 -26.28 -47.73 11.84
CA ASP A 330 -26.43 -48.13 10.44
C ASP A 330 -27.78 -47.78 9.76
N LYS A 331 -27.71 -47.06 8.63
CA LYS A 331 -28.12 -47.54 7.29
C LYS A 331 -28.16 -46.42 6.26
N ASN A 332 -27.65 -46.76 5.07
CA ASN A 332 -27.78 -46.11 3.77
C ASN A 332 -28.92 -45.07 3.62
N SER A 333 -28.56 -43.86 3.21
CA SER A 333 -29.17 -43.25 2.01
C SER A 333 -28.29 -42.13 1.46
N VAL A 334 -27.98 -42.27 0.17
CA VAL A 334 -27.43 -41.20 -0.66
C VAL A 334 -28.52 -40.14 -0.81
N SER A 335 -28.28 -38.94 -0.30
CA SER A 335 -28.98 -37.73 -0.75
C SER A 335 -28.01 -36.56 -0.65
N ALA A 336 -27.33 -36.29 -1.76
CA ALA A 336 -26.60 -35.06 -1.97
C ALA A 336 -27.61 -33.92 -2.00
N GLN A 337 -27.74 -33.19 -0.89
CA GLN A 337 -28.57 -32.00 -0.83
C GLN A 337 -27.66 -30.77 -0.77
N ALA A 338 -27.54 -30.14 -1.93
CA ALA A 338 -27.12 -28.77 -2.07
C ALA A 338 -28.14 -27.87 -1.34
N THR A 339 -27.78 -27.40 -0.14
CA THR A 339 -28.49 -26.35 0.61
C THR A 339 -27.43 -25.53 1.36
N ASN A 340 -27.42 -24.20 1.41
CA ASN A 340 -28.18 -23.16 0.73
C ASN A 340 -27.28 -21.91 0.73
N SER A 341 -26.72 -21.53 -0.42
CA SER A 341 -26.14 -20.18 -0.56
C SER A 341 -27.21 -19.09 -0.46
N SER A 342 -28.47 -19.43 -0.75
CA SER A 342 -29.63 -18.53 -0.80
C SER A 342 -30.19 -18.14 0.57
N ASP A 343 -30.16 -19.03 1.56
CA ASP A 343 -30.68 -18.75 2.92
C ASP A 343 -29.76 -17.79 3.68
N LEU A 344 -28.46 -17.84 3.38
CA LEU A 344 -27.47 -16.90 3.90
C LEU A 344 -27.66 -15.48 3.36
N HIS A 345 -28.19 -15.35 2.13
CA HIS A 345 -28.49 -14.06 1.50
C HIS A 345 -29.71 -13.34 2.09
N ALA A 346 -30.59 -14.05 2.80
CA ALA A 346 -31.78 -13.46 3.40
C ALA A 346 -31.58 -13.03 4.87
N ARG A 347 -30.48 -13.48 5.50
CA ARG A 347 -30.23 -13.34 6.94
C ARG A 347 -29.06 -12.41 7.30
N LEU A 348 -28.28 -11.98 6.32
CA LEU A 348 -27.17 -11.03 6.40
C LEU A 348 -27.44 -9.87 5.42
#